data_AF-A0A6N9VGC3-F1
#
_entry.id   AF-A0A6N9VGC3-F1
#
_cell.length_a   1.000
_cell.length_b   1.000
_cell.length_c   1.000
_cell.angle_alpha   90.00
_cell.angle_beta   90.00
_cell.angle_gamma   90.00
#
_symmetry.space_group_name_H-M   'P 1'
#
loop_
_entity.id
_entity.type
_entity.pdbx_description
1 polymer ?
#
loop_
_entity_poly.entity_id
_entity_poly.type
_entity_poly.pdbx_seq_one_letter_code
_entity_poly.pdbx_strand_id
1 'polypeptide(L)' 'MQTTEPHIRVGAYALGVLGRADAFRFEEHLEECPQCRDRARELARVTARLAVAGPVARPGPGLADRLMEAVA' A
#
# COMPACT_ATOMS: atom_id res chain seq x y z
N MET A 1 20.88 16.45 -4.86
CA MET A 1 19.67 16.00 -5.57
C MET A 1 18.58 15.73 -4.54
N GLN A 2 17.71 16.70 -4.24
CA GLN A 2 16.48 16.48 -3.46
C GLN A 2 15.29 17.22 -4.12
N THR A 3 15.20 17.15 -5.44
CA THR A 3 14.00 17.54 -6.18
C THR A 3 13.21 16.26 -6.44
N THR A 4 12.38 15.86 -5.49
CA THR A 4 11.23 15.01 -5.79
C THR A 4 10.15 15.43 -4.84
N GLU A 5 9.20 16.20 -5.37
CA GLU A 5 8.07 16.78 -4.66
C GLU A 5 7.42 15.73 -3.74
N PRO A 6 7.14 16.05 -2.46
CA PRO A 6 6.53 15.12 -1.50
C PRO A 6 5.26 14.42 -2.03
N HIS A 7 4.60 14.99 -3.03
CA HIS A 7 3.40 14.45 -3.68
C HIS A 7 3.62 13.28 -4.63
N ILE A 8 4.81 13.04 -5.21
CA ILE A 8 5.03 11.82 -6.01
C ILE A 8 5.15 10.59 -5.10
N ARG A 9 5.64 10.76 -3.87
CA ARG A 9 5.81 9.66 -2.91
C ARG A 9 4.50 9.14 -2.34
N VAL A 10 3.46 9.97 -2.22
CA VAL A 10 2.15 9.51 -1.70
C VAL A 10 1.50 8.45 -2.59
N GLY A 11 1.70 8.52 -3.90
CA GLY A 11 1.27 7.48 -4.85
C GLY A 11 1.99 6.15 -4.62
N ALA A 12 3.33 6.21 -4.53
CA ALA A 12 4.14 5.03 -4.26
C ALA A 12 3.84 4.40 -2.90
N TYR A 13 3.63 5.23 -1.86
CA TYR A 13 3.19 4.79 -0.55
C TYR A 13 1.82 4.11 -0.61
N ALA A 14 0.83 4.75 -1.24
CA ALA A 14 -0.52 4.21 -1.34
C ALA A 14 -0.62 2.91 -2.16
N LEU A 15 0.32 2.67 -3.08
CA LEU A 15 0.44 1.41 -3.84
C LEU A 15 1.27 0.33 -3.10
N GLY A 16 1.89 0.65 -1.96
CA GLY A 16 2.73 -0.28 -1.22
C GLY A 16 4.05 -0.65 -1.92
N VAL A 17 4.53 0.18 -2.86
CA VAL A 17 5.73 -0.11 -3.67
C VAL A 17 7.00 0.55 -3.12
N LEU A 18 6.90 1.30 -2.04
CA LEU A 18 8.07 1.82 -1.34
C LEU A 18 8.82 0.69 -0.64
N GLY A 19 10.16 0.75 -0.68
CA GLY A 19 10.99 -0.08 0.19
C GLY A 19 10.77 0.29 1.66
N ARG A 20 11.03 -0.65 2.59
CA ARG A 20 10.78 -0.45 4.03
C ARG A 20 11.33 0.86 4.60
N ALA A 21 12.56 1.22 4.27
CA ALA A 21 13.19 2.44 4.78
C ALA A 21 12.51 3.72 4.26
N ASP A 22 12.02 3.71 3.02
CA ASP A 22 11.34 4.86 2.43
C ASP A 22 9.89 4.96 2.89
N ALA A 23 9.23 3.83 3.13
CA ALA A 23 7.91 3.79 3.75
C ALA A 23 7.96 4.41 5.15
N PHE A 24 8.92 3.99 5.99
CA PHE A 24 9.10 4.53 7.33
C PHE A 24 9.29 6.06 7.33
N ARG A 25 10.20 6.58 6.50
CA ARG A 25 10.42 8.04 6.37
C ARG A 25 9.18 8.79 5.88
N PHE A 26 8.38 8.15 5.02
CA PHE A 26 7.15 8.75 4.54
C PHE A 26 6.06 8.76 5.62
N GLU A 27 6.01 7.75 6.48
CA GLU A 27 5.11 7.70 7.63
C GLU A 27 5.43 8.80 8.64
N GLU A 28 6.71 9.06 8.94
CA GLU A 28 7.12 10.23 9.73
C GLU A 28 6.60 11.54 9.12
N HIS A 29 6.71 11.70 7.79
CA HIS A 29 6.15 12.86 7.09
C HIS A 29 4.61 12.94 7.19
N LEU A 30 3.90 11.81 7.24
CA LEU A 30 2.45 11.79 7.39
C LEU A 30 2.00 12.31 8.75
N GLU A 31 2.84 12.28 9.79
CA GLU A 31 2.51 12.88 11.09
C GLU A 31 2.43 14.41 10.99
N GLU A 32 3.29 15.02 10.17
CA GLU A 32 3.45 16.47 10.06
C GLU A 32 2.63 17.10 8.92
N CYS A 33 2.22 16.33 7.92
CA CYS A 33 1.62 16.88 6.68
C CYS A 33 0.16 16.43 6.45
N PRO A 34 -0.85 17.28 6.78
CA PRO A 34 -2.27 16.98 6.53
C PRO A 34 -2.59 16.70 5.07
N GLN A 35 -2.00 17.45 4.14
CA GLN A 35 -2.25 17.30 2.71
C GLN A 35 -1.84 15.91 2.21
N CYS A 36 -0.68 15.39 2.64
CA CYS A 36 -0.26 14.04 2.28
C CYS A 36 -1.15 12.97 2.91
N ARG A 37 -1.68 13.18 4.13
CA ARG A 37 -2.67 12.27 4.73
C ARG A 37 -3.95 12.21 3.92
N ASP A 38 -4.47 13.36 3.49
CA ASP A 38 -5.70 13.41 2.70
C ASP A 38 -5.51 12.75 1.32
N ARG A 39 -4.38 13.01 0.66
CA ARG A 39 -4.02 12.33 -0.59
C ARG A 39 -3.85 10.81 -0.41
N ALA A 40 -3.22 10.35 0.66
CA ALA A 40 -3.07 8.92 0.95
C ALA A 40 -4.44 8.25 1.14
N ARG A 41 -5.37 8.90 1.85
CA ARG A 41 -6.76 8.41 2.03
C ARG A 41 -7.53 8.38 0.72
N GLU A 42 -7.37 9.39 -0.14
CA GLU A 42 -7.99 9.41 -1.46
C GLU A 42 -7.49 8.25 -2.33
N LEU A 43 -6.17 8.06 -2.37
CA LEU A 43 -5.53 7.02 -3.17
C LEU A 43 -5.83 5.62 -2.64
N ALA A 44 -5.94 5.42 -1.32
CA ALA A 44 -6.27 4.11 -0.73
C ALA A 44 -7.55 3.51 -1.33
N ARG A 45 -8.56 4.33 -1.63
CA ARG A 45 -9.80 3.88 -2.30
C ARG A 45 -9.56 3.43 -3.74
N VAL A 46 -8.65 4.07 -4.45
CA VAL A 46 -8.28 3.72 -5.82
C VAL A 46 -7.44 2.44 -5.81
N THR A 47 -6.43 2.34 -4.93
CA THR A 47 -5.61 1.14 -4.76
C THR A 47 -6.46 -0.09 -4.45
N ALA A 48 -7.45 0.03 -3.55
CA ALA A 48 -8.36 -1.07 -3.22
C ALA A 48 -9.14 -1.59 -4.44
N ARG A 49 -9.57 -0.70 -5.34
CA ARG A 49 -10.22 -1.10 -6.60
C ARG A 49 -9.24 -1.77 -7.56
N LEU A 50 -8.01 -1.27 -7.65
CA LEU A 50 -6.97 -1.86 -8.50
C LEU A 50 -6.58 -3.27 -8.03
N ALA A 51 -6.53 -3.51 -6.72
CA ALA A 51 -6.17 -4.79 -6.13
C ALA A 51 -7.08 -5.96 -6.58
N VAL A 52 -8.31 -5.65 -7.00
CA VAL A 52 -9.30 -6.64 -7.46
C VAL A 52 -9.64 -6.51 -8.95
N ALA A 53 -9.00 -5.58 -9.67
CA ALA A 53 -9.30 -5.32 -11.08
C ALA A 53 -8.75 -6.40 -12.02
N GLY A 54 -7.87 -7.28 -11.53
CA GLY A 54 -7.26 -8.36 -12.30
C GLY A 54 -8.17 -9.59 -12.45
N PRO A 55 -7.78 -10.54 -13.33
CA PRO A 55 -8.47 -11.81 -13.43
C PRO A 55 -8.44 -12.55 -12.10
N VAL A 56 -9.56 -13.18 -11.74
CA VAL A 56 -9.66 -13.98 -10.52
C VAL A 56 -8.73 -15.18 -10.63
N ALA A 57 -7.69 -15.20 -9.79
CA ALA A 57 -6.81 -16.36 -9.65
C ALA A 57 -7.49 -17.41 -8.77
N ARG A 58 -7.60 -18.65 -9.26
CA ARG A 58 -8.11 -19.77 -8.45
C ARG A 58 -6.99 -20.30 -7.56
N PRO A 59 -7.15 -20.31 -6.22
CA PRO A 59 -6.13 -20.86 -5.33
C PRO A 59 -5.91 -22.36 -5.57
N GLY A 60 -4.68 -22.82 -5.34
CA GLY A 60 -4.36 -24.25 -5.38
C GLY A 60 -5.14 -25.05 -4.32
N PRO A 61 -5.35 -26.36 -4.55
CA PRO A 61 -6.06 -27.22 -3.61
C PRO A 61 -5.35 -27.23 -2.23
N GLY A 62 -6.12 -27.30 -1.15
CA GLY A 62 -5.60 -27.36 0.22
C GLY A 62 -4.96 -26.07 0.74
N LEU A 63 -5.05 -24.93 0.02
CA LEU A 63 -4.56 -23.65 0.55
C LEU A 63 -5.35 -23.22 1.81
N ALA A 64 -6.68 -23.39 1.80
CA ALA A 64 -7.52 -23.01 2.93
C ALA A 64 -7.12 -23.77 4.21
N ASP A 65 -6.96 -25.09 4.11
CA ASP A 65 -6.59 -25.94 5.25
C ASP A 65 -5.24 -25.53 5.84
N ARG A 66 -4.22 -25.35 4.99
CA ARG A 66 -2.88 -24.90 5.43
C ARG A 66 -2.90 -23.51 6.08
N LEU A 67 -3.72 -22.59 5.57
CA LEU A 67 -3.87 -21.26 6.17
C LEU A 67 -4.54 -21.33 7.54
N MET A 68 -5.54 -22.19 7.70
CA MET A 68 -6.21 -22.41 8.99
C MET A 68 -5.27 -23.07 10.01
N GLU A 69 -4.48 -24.06 9.60
CA GLU A 69 -3.45 -24.68 10.44
C GLU A 69 -2.36 -23.70 10.88
N ALA A 70 -1.97 -22.74 10.02
CA ALA A 70 -0.91 -21.78 10.33
C ALA A 70 -1.29 -20.73 11.39
N VAL A 71 -2.59 -20.56 11.68
CA VAL A 71 -3.10 -19.59 12.67
C VAL A 71 -3.78 -20.25 13.88
N ALA A 72 -3.89 -21.58 13.89
CA ALA A 72 -4.38 -22.37 15.01
C ALA A 72 -3.31 -22.51 16.10
#